data_AF-A0A3A3ILR4-F1
#
_entry.id   AF-A0A3A3ILR4-F1
#
_cell.length_a   1.000
_cell.length_b   1.000
_cell.length_c   1.000
_cell.angle_alpha   90.00
_cell.angle_beta   90.00
_cell.angle_gamma   90.00
#
_symmetry.space_group_name_H-M   'P 1'
#
loop_
_entity.id
_entity.type
_entity.pdbx_description
1 polymer ?
#
loop_
_entity_poly.entity_id
_entity_poly.type
_entity_poly.pdbx_seq_one_letter_code
_entity_poly.pdbx_strand_id
1 'polypeptide(L)'
;MPGVLLWFFKGVIALLLAFAVGLTVYYYLEIRPIAQTALQSASFWLSESPQTHFLRRAAAKIHPKSYTARLLYTQAGVDGHFRTAIWVFWLDSLYRDDELYAMMLAQAYYGRDSQGNAVYGTKNAALTLFHVPVTEMTCQQQVQLIYMFKAPSLYRPGSARLVESSKHYMTLCQEQIQQ
;
A
#
# COMPACT_ATOMS: atom_id res chain seq x y z
N MET A 1 -19.86 14.63 -47.08
CA MET A 1 -18.77 14.07 -46.26
C MET A 1 -18.49 14.80 -44.92
N PRO A 2 -18.60 16.13 -44.75
CA PRO A 2 -18.30 16.77 -43.46
C PRO A 2 -19.32 16.47 -42.34
N GLY A 3 -20.60 16.26 -42.68
CA GLY A 3 -21.65 15.94 -41.69
C GLY A 3 -21.48 14.59 -40.99
N VAL A 4 -20.95 13.58 -41.70
CA VAL A 4 -20.68 12.24 -41.12
C VAL A 4 -19.50 12.31 -40.16
N LEU A 5 -18.45 13.05 -40.51
CA LEU A 5 -17.27 13.26 -39.66
C LEU A 5 -17.63 13.99 -38.36
N LEU A 6 -18.47 15.03 -38.45
CA LEU A 6 -18.98 15.78 -37.30
C LEU A 6 -19.85 14.91 -36.37
N TRP A 7 -20.67 14.03 -36.94
CA TRP A 7 -21.51 13.11 -36.16
C TRP A 7 -20.65 12.07 -35.42
N PHE A 8 -19.66 11.49 -36.10
CA PHE A 8 -18.68 10.60 -35.47
C PHE A 8 -17.92 11.29 -34.34
N PHE A 9 -17.45 12.52 -34.55
CA PHE A 9 -16.73 13.29 -33.54
C PHE A 9 -17.59 13.57 -32.30
N LYS A 10 -18.87 13.95 -32.49
CA LYS A 10 -19.82 14.10 -31.39
C LYS A 10 -20.07 12.79 -30.65
N GLY A 11 -20.18 11.67 -31.37
CA GLY A 11 -20.32 10.34 -30.77
C GLY A 11 -19.13 9.95 -29.90
N VAL A 12 -17.90 10.19 -30.39
CA VAL A 12 -16.67 9.95 -29.63
C VAL A 12 -16.61 10.83 -28.38
N ILE A 13 -16.92 12.12 -28.49
CA ILE A 13 -16.96 13.02 -27.32
C ILE A 13 -18.00 12.54 -26.30
N ALA A 14 -19.21 12.19 -26.74
CA ALA A 14 -20.26 11.71 -25.85
C ALA A 14 -19.84 10.43 -25.11
N LEU A 15 -19.17 9.51 -25.80
CA LEU A 15 -18.62 8.29 -25.20
C LEU A 15 -17.55 8.62 -24.15
N LEU A 16 -16.61 9.52 -24.46
CA LEU A 16 -15.57 9.96 -23.53
C LEU A 16 -16.16 10.62 -22.28
N LEU A 17 -17.18 11.47 -22.45
CA LEU A 17 -17.89 12.09 -21.34
C LEU A 17 -18.62 11.06 -20.47
N ALA A 18 -19.34 10.12 -21.08
CA ALA A 18 -20.02 9.05 -20.35
C ALA A 18 -19.01 8.20 -19.57
N PHE A 19 -17.86 7.88 -20.16
CA PHE A 19 -16.78 7.15 -19.50
C PHE A 19 -16.18 7.95 -18.33
N ALA A 20 -15.93 9.24 -18.50
CA ALA A 20 -15.40 10.11 -17.44
C ALA A 20 -16.38 10.25 -16.26
N VAL A 21 -17.68 10.41 -16.54
CA VAL A 21 -18.72 10.41 -15.52
C VAL A 21 -18.76 9.06 -14.80
N GLY A 22 -18.72 7.95 -15.53
CA GLY A 22 -18.68 6.61 -14.96
C GLY A 22 -17.49 6.39 -14.02
N LEU A 23 -16.28 6.78 -14.43
CA LEU A 23 -15.08 6.71 -13.59
C LEU A 23 -15.18 7.57 -12.33
N THR A 24 -15.77 8.76 -12.45
CA THR A 24 -15.95 9.68 -11.32
C THR A 24 -16.95 9.12 -10.32
N VAL A 25 -18.10 8.63 -10.80
CA VAL A 25 -19.11 7.96 -9.96
C VAL A 25 -18.51 6.74 -9.27
N TYR A 26 -17.75 5.92 -9.99
CA TYR A 26 -17.05 4.77 -9.42
C TYR A 26 -16.07 5.19 -8.31
N TYR A 27 -15.31 6.26 -8.50
CA TYR A 27 -14.44 6.79 -7.46
C TYR A 27 -15.21 7.16 -6.18
N TYR A 28 -16.30 7.90 -6.29
CA TYR A 28 -17.05 8.36 -5.12
C TYR A 28 -17.76 7.25 -4.37
N LEU A 29 -18.25 6.22 -5.07
CA LEU A 29 -19.00 5.13 -4.47
C LEU A 29 -18.11 4.01 -3.91
N GLU A 30 -17.00 3.70 -4.58
CA GLU A 30 -16.21 2.50 -4.29
C GLU A 30 -14.84 2.83 -3.70
N ILE A 31 -14.08 3.73 -4.34
CA ILE A 31 -12.68 4.00 -3.97
C ILE A 31 -12.60 4.91 -2.75
N ARG A 32 -13.30 6.05 -2.80
CA ARG A 32 -13.23 7.09 -1.78
C ARG A 32 -13.53 6.59 -0.36
N PRO A 33 -14.62 5.84 -0.07
CA PRO A 33 -14.90 5.42 1.30
C PRO A 33 -13.82 4.50 1.87
N ILE A 34 -13.29 3.58 1.05
CA ILE A 34 -12.22 2.65 1.46
C ILE A 34 -10.91 3.41 1.67
N ALA A 35 -10.53 4.28 0.73
CA ALA A 35 -9.32 5.09 0.83
C ALA A 35 -9.36 6.05 2.03
N GLN A 36 -10.50 6.65 2.33
CA GLN A 36 -10.66 7.51 3.52
C GLN A 36 -10.54 6.72 4.81
N THR A 37 -11.12 5.52 4.88
CA THR A 37 -11.01 4.64 6.05
C THR A 37 -9.56 4.20 6.26
N ALA A 38 -8.87 3.84 5.18
CA ALA A 38 -7.45 3.50 5.21
C ALA A 38 -6.59 4.68 5.66
N LEU A 39 -6.83 5.89 5.13
CA LEU A 39 -6.09 7.08 5.51
C LEU A 39 -6.31 7.44 6.99
N GLN A 40 -7.53 7.34 7.50
CA GLN A 40 -7.84 7.55 8.92
C GLN A 40 -7.07 6.57 9.81
N SER A 41 -7.04 5.28 9.44
CA SER A 41 -6.27 4.26 10.15
C SER A 41 -4.74 4.48 10.06
N ALA A 42 -4.29 5.26 9.08
CA ALA A 42 -2.89 5.56 8.81
C ALA A 42 -2.35 6.80 9.53
N SER A 43 -3.20 7.51 10.30
CA SER A 43 -2.83 8.73 11.03
C SER A 43 -1.57 8.60 11.88
N PHE A 44 -1.34 7.45 12.52
CA PHE A 44 -0.11 7.17 13.28
C PHE A 44 1.15 7.25 12.40
N TRP A 45 1.10 6.70 11.18
CA TRP A 45 2.24 6.63 10.25
C TRP A 45 2.56 7.95 9.57
N LEU A 46 1.60 8.86 9.53
CA LEU A 46 1.77 10.22 9.02
C LEU A 46 2.50 11.15 9.99
N SER A 47 2.75 10.71 11.22
CA SER A 47 3.58 11.49 12.15
C SER A 47 5.02 11.64 11.63
N GLU A 48 5.65 12.76 11.99
CA GLU A 48 7.05 13.08 11.68
C GLU A 48 8.04 12.46 12.68
N SER A 49 7.64 11.40 13.38
CA SER A 49 8.59 10.69 14.24
C SER A 49 9.67 10.02 13.39
N PRO A 50 10.94 9.94 13.86
CA PRO A 50 12.00 9.31 13.09
C PRO A 50 11.69 7.88 12.67
N GLN A 51 10.96 7.14 13.51
CA GLN A 51 10.59 5.74 13.27
C GLN A 51 9.52 5.59 12.19
N THR A 52 8.46 6.40 12.25
CA THR A 52 7.38 6.37 11.24
C THR A 52 7.89 6.86 9.89
N HIS A 53 8.76 7.88 9.89
CA HIS A 53 9.44 8.34 8.68
C HIS A 53 10.34 7.25 8.07
N PHE A 54 11.17 6.58 8.89
CA PHE A 54 12.00 5.48 8.43
C PHE A 54 11.18 4.34 7.81
N LEU A 55 10.10 3.90 8.47
CA LEU A 55 9.26 2.81 7.98
C LEU A 55 8.55 3.17 6.67
N ARG A 56 8.11 4.42 6.49
CA ARG A 56 7.58 4.91 5.21
C ARG A 56 8.65 4.85 4.11
N ARG A 57 9.88 5.31 4.40
CA ARG A 57 11.01 5.24 3.46
C ARG A 57 11.40 3.81 3.12
N ALA A 58 11.44 2.92 4.10
CA ALA A 58 11.72 1.50 3.89
C ALA A 58 10.64 0.85 3.02
N ALA A 59 9.36 1.15 3.29
CA ALA A 59 8.25 0.69 2.45
C ALA A 59 8.39 1.19 1.01
N ALA A 60 8.75 2.46 0.81
CA ALA A 60 8.97 3.05 -0.51
C ALA A 60 10.13 2.40 -1.28
N LYS A 61 11.19 1.98 -0.59
CA LYS A 61 12.35 1.33 -1.23
C LYS A 61 12.07 -0.12 -1.60
N ILE A 62 11.29 -0.83 -0.78
CA ILE A 62 11.05 -2.27 -0.94
C ILE A 62 9.83 -2.54 -1.82
N HIS A 63 8.81 -1.67 -1.78
CA HIS A 63 7.52 -1.91 -2.42
C HIS A 63 7.09 -0.76 -3.34
N PRO A 64 6.52 -1.07 -4.51
CA PRO A 64 5.93 -0.05 -5.36
C PRO A 64 4.67 0.52 -4.70
N LYS A 65 4.44 1.83 -4.84
CA LYS A 65 3.22 2.49 -4.33
C LYS A 65 1.91 1.88 -4.85
N SER A 66 1.92 1.31 -6.05
CA SER A 66 0.76 0.59 -6.62
C SER A 66 0.33 -0.61 -5.79
N TYR A 67 1.19 -1.12 -4.89
CA TYR A 67 0.83 -2.17 -3.95
C TYR A 67 -0.25 -1.72 -2.96
N THR A 68 -0.31 -0.43 -2.60
CA THR A 68 -1.39 0.14 -1.77
C THR A 68 -2.75 -0.06 -2.44
N ALA A 69 -2.84 0.20 -3.75
CA ALA A 69 -4.06 -0.03 -4.51
C ALA A 69 -4.49 -1.49 -4.44
N ARG A 70 -3.54 -2.43 -4.56
CA ARG A 70 -3.83 -3.86 -4.45
C ARG A 70 -4.36 -4.24 -3.06
N LEU A 71 -3.75 -3.72 -1.99
CA LEU A 71 -4.20 -3.98 -0.62
C LEU A 71 -5.64 -3.51 -0.39
N LEU A 72 -5.92 -2.24 -0.72
CA LEU A 72 -7.24 -1.64 -0.52
C LEU A 72 -8.30 -2.29 -1.43
N TYR A 73 -7.91 -2.67 -2.65
CA TYR A 73 -8.77 -3.37 -3.59
C TYR A 73 -9.12 -4.78 -3.13
N THR A 74 -8.17 -5.53 -2.55
CA THR A 74 -8.47 -6.87 -2.00
C THR A 74 -9.45 -6.83 -0.83
N GLN A 75 -9.47 -5.74 -0.06
CA GLN A 75 -10.46 -5.52 1.00
C GLN A 75 -11.87 -5.27 0.44
N ALA A 76 -11.98 -4.83 -0.82
CA ALA A 76 -13.26 -4.63 -1.51
C ALA A 76 -13.85 -5.93 -2.08
N GLY A 77 -13.14 -7.07 -2.03
CA GLY A 77 -13.68 -8.39 -2.41
C GLY A 77 -13.91 -8.60 -3.91
N VAL A 78 -13.19 -7.89 -4.78
CA VAL A 78 -13.34 -7.97 -6.24
C VAL A 78 -12.01 -8.39 -6.89
N ASP A 79 -12.06 -9.23 -7.94
CA ASP A 79 -10.89 -9.67 -8.71
C ASP A 79 -10.85 -9.04 -10.11
N GLY A 80 -9.67 -8.58 -10.57
CA GLY A 80 -9.46 -8.15 -11.97
C GLY A 80 -8.41 -7.05 -12.20
N HIS A 81 -7.48 -7.28 -13.14
CA HIS A 81 -6.36 -6.37 -13.45
C HIS A 81 -6.79 -4.96 -13.90
N PHE A 82 -7.87 -4.83 -14.67
CA PHE A 82 -8.35 -3.55 -15.17
C PHE A 82 -8.84 -2.62 -14.05
N ARG A 83 -9.53 -3.18 -13.05
CA ARG A 83 -9.99 -2.40 -11.89
C ARG A 83 -8.83 -1.97 -11.01
N THR A 84 -7.81 -2.82 -10.81
CA THR A 84 -6.59 -2.41 -10.11
C THR A 84 -5.93 -1.20 -10.77
N ALA A 85 -5.92 -1.12 -12.11
CA ALA A 85 -5.38 0.04 -12.82
C ALA A 85 -6.18 1.33 -12.55
N ILE A 86 -7.52 1.24 -12.49
CA ILE A 86 -8.39 2.37 -12.12
C ILE A 86 -8.09 2.84 -10.69
N TRP A 87 -7.90 1.90 -9.75
CA TRP A 87 -7.55 2.21 -8.37
C TRP A 87 -6.18 2.87 -8.28
N VAL A 88 -5.17 2.34 -8.98
CA VAL A 88 -3.84 2.96 -9.03
C VAL A 88 -3.94 4.38 -9.59
N PHE A 89 -4.66 4.58 -10.71
CA PHE A 89 -4.84 5.91 -11.30
C PHE A 89 -5.42 6.92 -10.30
N TRP A 90 -6.53 6.58 -9.63
CA TRP A 90 -7.16 7.50 -8.69
C TRP A 90 -6.31 7.74 -7.44
N LEU A 91 -5.72 6.69 -6.87
CA LEU A 91 -4.90 6.82 -5.68
C LEU A 91 -3.64 7.66 -5.95
N ASP A 92 -2.98 7.43 -7.07
CA ASP A 92 -1.78 8.16 -7.47
C ASP A 92 -2.07 9.63 -7.84
N SER A 93 -3.28 9.90 -8.36
CA SER A 93 -3.69 11.26 -8.74
C SER A 93 -4.13 12.13 -7.55
N LEU A 94 -4.62 11.50 -6.47
CA LEU A 94 -5.31 12.22 -5.39
C LEU A 94 -4.58 12.21 -4.05
N TYR A 95 -3.65 11.29 -3.84
CA TYR A 95 -2.94 11.11 -2.56
C TYR A 95 -1.44 11.28 -2.76
N ARG A 96 -0.77 11.83 -1.74
CA ARG A 96 0.69 11.96 -1.74
C ARG A 96 1.33 10.59 -1.54
N ASP A 97 2.55 10.41 -2.05
CA ASP A 97 3.32 9.17 -1.85
C ASP A 97 3.40 8.79 -0.36
N ASP A 98 3.63 9.75 0.53
CA ASP A 98 3.64 9.55 1.99
C ASP A 98 2.33 8.97 2.54
N GLU A 99 1.18 9.45 2.05
CA GLU A 99 -0.14 8.96 2.44
C GLU A 99 -0.36 7.54 1.91
N LEU A 100 0.08 7.26 0.68
CA LEU A 100 0.00 5.93 0.08
C LEU A 100 0.81 4.90 0.85
N TYR A 101 2.04 5.26 1.27
CA TYR A 101 2.87 4.38 2.08
C TYR A 101 2.37 4.28 3.53
N ALA A 102 1.83 5.34 4.12
CA ALA A 102 1.19 5.30 5.42
C ALA A 102 -0.03 4.34 5.41
N MET A 103 -0.88 4.42 4.39
CA MET A 103 -2.00 3.50 4.19
C MET A 103 -1.53 2.06 3.98
N MET A 104 -0.44 1.84 3.22
CA MET A 104 0.18 0.53 3.07
C MET A 104 0.57 -0.04 4.44
N LEU A 105 1.27 0.72 5.27
CA LEU A 105 1.70 0.29 6.60
C LEU A 105 0.52 -0.02 7.52
N ALA A 106 -0.58 0.73 7.41
CA ALA A 106 -1.78 0.51 8.22
C ALA A 106 -2.54 -0.77 7.81
N GLN A 107 -2.59 -1.09 6.52
CA GLN A 107 -3.48 -2.11 5.98
C GLN A 107 -2.79 -3.42 5.56
N ALA A 108 -1.45 -3.44 5.52
CA ALA A 108 -0.71 -4.58 5.03
C ALA A 108 -0.95 -5.87 5.82
N TYR A 109 -1.01 -6.99 5.09
CA TYR A 109 -1.16 -8.33 5.64
C TYR A 109 0.22 -8.98 5.88
N TYR A 110 0.38 -9.63 7.03
CA TYR A 110 1.62 -10.22 7.50
C TYR A 110 1.57 -11.75 7.68
N GLY A 111 0.54 -12.40 7.16
CA GLY A 111 0.38 -13.83 7.33
C GLY A 111 -0.48 -14.13 8.56
N ARG A 112 -0.21 -15.28 9.18
CA ARG A 112 -0.98 -15.75 10.33
C ARG A 112 -0.09 -15.84 11.57
N ASP A 113 -0.67 -15.55 12.73
CA ASP A 113 -0.02 -15.78 14.02
C ASP A 113 0.07 -17.29 14.35
N SER A 114 0.63 -17.61 15.52
CA SER A 114 0.73 -18.99 16.02
C SER A 114 -0.62 -19.66 16.28
N GLN A 115 -1.69 -18.88 16.43
CA GLN A 115 -3.06 -19.34 16.65
C GLN A 115 -3.85 -19.48 15.34
N GLY A 116 -3.26 -19.09 14.20
CA GLY A 116 -3.87 -19.16 12.88
C GLY A 116 -4.70 -17.94 12.50
N ASN A 117 -4.71 -16.87 13.32
CA ASN A 117 -5.41 -15.62 13.02
C ASN A 117 -4.62 -14.77 12.03
N ALA A 118 -5.33 -14.11 11.12
CA ALA A 118 -4.74 -13.19 10.16
C ALA A 118 -4.20 -11.94 10.86
N VAL A 119 -2.96 -11.57 10.54
CA VAL A 119 -2.28 -10.41 11.12
C VAL A 119 -2.24 -9.29 10.09
N TYR A 120 -2.93 -8.19 10.39
CA TYR A 120 -2.96 -6.97 9.57
C TYR A 120 -2.36 -5.79 10.31
N GLY A 121 -1.75 -4.88 9.56
CA GLY A 121 -1.18 -3.62 10.05
C GLY A 121 0.18 -3.80 10.71
N THR A 122 1.10 -2.91 10.34
CA THR A 122 2.52 -2.97 10.75
C THR A 122 2.69 -2.93 12.26
N LYS A 123 1.86 -2.13 12.96
CA LYS A 123 1.89 -2.00 14.42
C LYS A 123 1.53 -3.30 15.13
N ASN A 124 0.45 -3.93 14.69
CA ASN A 124 0.01 -5.20 15.25
C ASN A 124 1.00 -6.31 14.88
N ALA A 125 1.48 -6.34 13.64
CA ALA A 125 2.43 -7.35 13.20
C ALA A 125 3.76 -7.34 13.97
N ALA A 126 4.30 -6.17 14.27
CA ALA A 126 5.47 -6.06 15.14
C ALA A 126 5.24 -6.74 16.50
N LEU A 127 4.12 -6.43 17.16
CA LEU A 127 3.78 -6.97 18.46
C LEU A 127 3.48 -8.48 18.42
N THR A 128 2.71 -8.93 17.43
CA THR A 128 2.26 -10.32 17.34
C THR A 128 3.37 -11.25 16.84
N LEU A 129 4.19 -10.81 15.89
CA LEU A 129 5.14 -11.68 15.18
C LEU A 129 6.57 -11.53 15.71
N PHE A 130 6.97 -10.33 16.12
CA PHE A 130 8.31 -10.08 16.68
C PHE A 130 8.30 -9.93 18.20
N HIS A 131 7.12 -9.88 18.84
CA HIS A 131 6.97 -9.68 20.29
C HIS A 131 7.61 -8.39 20.80
N VAL A 132 7.72 -7.37 19.93
CA VAL A 132 8.33 -6.08 20.23
C VAL A 132 7.44 -4.98 19.65
N PRO A 133 7.10 -3.92 20.40
CA PRO A 133 6.36 -2.80 19.84
C PRO A 133 7.20 -2.09 18.76
N VAL A 134 6.56 -1.56 17.71
CA VAL A 134 7.25 -0.90 16.59
C VAL A 134 8.28 0.15 17.05
N THR A 135 7.98 0.85 18.15
CA THR A 135 8.82 1.90 18.70
C THR A 135 10.10 1.41 19.36
N GLU A 136 10.22 0.12 19.64
CA GLU A 136 11.39 -0.51 20.26
C GLU A 136 12.11 -1.47 19.31
N MET A 137 11.58 -1.66 18.10
CA MET A 137 12.20 -2.54 17.11
C MET A 137 13.55 -1.99 16.68
N THR A 138 14.55 -2.87 16.62
CA THR A 138 15.82 -2.56 15.97
C THR A 138 15.61 -2.28 14.48
N CYS A 139 16.50 -1.50 13.85
CA CYS A 139 16.37 -1.21 12.42
C CYS A 139 16.31 -2.49 11.56
N GLN A 140 17.08 -3.52 11.91
CA GLN A 140 17.03 -4.81 11.20
C GLN A 140 15.65 -5.47 11.29
N GLN A 141 15.02 -5.46 12.46
CA GLN A 141 13.67 -5.99 12.64
C GLN A 141 12.66 -5.14 11.85
N GLN A 142 12.83 -3.82 11.80
CA GLN A 142 11.97 -2.93 11.01
C GLN A 142 12.06 -3.24 9.50
N VAL A 143 13.28 -3.39 8.95
CA VAL A 143 13.49 -3.76 7.55
C VAL A 143 12.89 -5.14 7.24
N GLN A 144 13.11 -6.12 8.12
CA GLN A 144 12.54 -7.46 7.97
C GLN A 144 11.01 -7.44 8.00
N LEU A 145 10.42 -6.67 8.93
CA LEU A 145 8.98 -6.48 9.01
C LEU A 145 8.44 -5.94 7.69
N ILE A 146 9.00 -4.85 7.16
CA ILE A 146 8.56 -4.30 5.86
C ILE A 146 8.78 -5.29 4.72
N TYR A 147 9.86 -6.07 4.73
CA TYR A 147 10.13 -7.05 3.68
C TYR A 147 9.10 -8.19 3.64
N MET A 148 8.55 -8.58 4.80
CA MET A 148 7.56 -9.67 4.89
C MET A 148 6.31 -9.44 4.02
N PHE A 149 5.93 -8.18 3.76
CA PHE A 149 4.83 -7.82 2.83
C PHE A 149 4.92 -8.51 1.48
N LYS A 150 6.14 -8.76 0.99
CA LYS A 150 6.37 -9.30 -0.36
C LYS A 150 5.79 -10.70 -0.52
N ALA A 151 5.87 -11.51 0.55
CA ALA A 151 5.27 -12.84 0.59
C ALA A 151 5.06 -13.28 2.05
N PRO A 152 3.95 -12.85 2.68
CA PRO A 152 3.75 -13.04 4.13
C PRO A 152 3.64 -14.52 4.55
N SER A 153 3.28 -15.41 3.63
CA SER A 153 3.25 -16.85 3.87
C SER A 153 4.64 -17.51 3.82
N LEU A 154 5.60 -16.90 3.13
CA LEU A 154 6.94 -17.46 2.89
C LEU A 154 7.98 -16.91 3.86
N TYR A 155 7.81 -15.67 4.32
CA TYR A 155 8.73 -15.01 5.21
C TYR A 155 8.18 -15.00 6.63
N ARG A 156 8.88 -15.70 7.54
CA ARG A 156 8.56 -15.69 8.98
C ARG A 156 9.68 -15.01 9.76
N PRO A 157 9.37 -14.34 10.89
CA PRO A 157 10.38 -13.80 11.79
C PRO A 157 11.44 -14.86 12.14
N GLY A 158 12.72 -14.49 12.11
CA GLY A 158 13.84 -15.39 12.40
C GLY A 158 14.14 -16.46 11.34
N SER A 159 13.35 -16.59 10.27
CA SER A 159 13.64 -17.56 9.21
C SER A 159 14.88 -17.15 8.41
N ALA A 160 15.75 -18.11 8.09
CA ALA A 160 16.94 -17.86 7.25
C ALA A 160 16.57 -17.22 5.91
N ARG A 161 15.42 -17.60 5.35
CA ARG A 161 14.89 -17.04 4.10
C ARG A 161 14.62 -15.54 4.21
N LEU A 162 13.98 -15.08 5.30
CA LEU A 162 13.74 -13.66 5.54
C LEU A 162 15.05 -12.91 5.75
N VAL A 163 15.95 -13.45 6.57
CA VAL A 163 17.25 -12.83 6.87
C VAL A 163 18.06 -12.63 5.59
N GLU A 164 18.21 -13.66 4.77
CA GLU A 164 19.00 -13.57 3.53
C GLU A 164 18.32 -12.67 2.49
N SER A 165 17.00 -12.79 2.33
CA SER A 165 16.27 -12.03 1.31
C SER A 165 16.16 -10.54 1.63
N SER A 166 16.18 -10.17 2.91
CA SER A 166 16.13 -8.77 3.35
C SER A 166 17.52 -8.10 3.46
N LYS A 167 18.60 -8.89 3.37
CA LYS A 167 19.98 -8.42 3.57
C LYS A 167 20.37 -7.23 2.69
N HIS A 168 19.93 -7.24 1.43
CA HIS A 168 20.20 -6.13 0.49
C HIS A 168 19.64 -4.79 0.98
N TYR A 169 18.54 -4.81 1.73
CA TYR A 169 17.88 -3.59 2.25
C TYR A 169 18.44 -3.13 3.59
N MET A 170 19.40 -3.84 4.18
CA MET A 170 20.03 -3.46 5.44
C MET A 170 20.90 -2.20 5.32
N THR A 171 21.26 -1.80 4.10
CA THR A 171 21.92 -0.51 3.84
C THR A 171 21.08 0.68 4.32
N LEU A 172 19.75 0.55 4.34
CA LEU A 172 18.84 1.57 4.89
C LEU A 172 19.13 1.86 6.36
N CYS A 173 19.58 0.87 7.13
CA CYS A 173 19.97 1.06 8.53
C CYS A 173 21.26 1.86 8.69
N GLN A 174 22.17 1.79 7.72
CA GLN A 174 23.40 2.57 7.74
C GLN A 174 23.10 4.04 7.42
N GLU A 175 22.21 4.28 6.45
CA GLU A 175 21.74 5.62 6.08
C GLU A 175 21.00 6.31 7.24
N GLN A 176 20.28 5.55 8.08
CA GLN A 176 19.57 6.09 9.25
C GLN A 176 20.52 6.64 10.34
N ILE A 177 21.74 6.12 10.46
CA ILE A 177 22.72 6.57 11.48
C ILE A 177 23.40 7.88 11.04
N GLN A 178 23.35 8.22 9.75
CA GLN A 178 24.00 9.39 9.16
C GLN A 178 23.08 10.62 9.05
N GLN A 179 21.81 10.49 9.45
CA GLN A 179 20.81 11.56 9.47
C GLN A 179 20.52 12.00 10.91
#